data_AF-R5LEX0-F1
#
_entry.id   AF-R5LEX0-F1
#
_cell.length_a   1.000
_cell.length_b   1.000
_cell.length_c   1.000
_cell.angle_alpha   90.00
_cell.angle_beta   90.00
_cell.angle_gamma   90.00
#
_symmetry.space_group_name_H-M   'P 1'
#
loop_
_entity.id
_entity.type
_entity.pdbx_description
1 polymer ?
#
loop_
_entity_poly.entity_id
_entity_poly.type
_entity_poly.pdbx_seq_one_letter_code
_entity_poly.pdbx_strand_id
1 'polypeptide(L)'
;MRELGVKRVLFLVHRGQLARQTKKSYERVFEKSVSMGLVCGGYREYNADYVFATVQTLNRDEHLLQYNKNAFDCIILDEAHHVTADTYQKIMKHFEPKLWLGMTATPDKRDDNIAGKNVYELFNYQIAYEIRLRQAMEDKLLCPFHYFGITDLSIIGDDKAEHDFSIL
;
A
#
# COMPACT_ATOMS: atom_id res chain seq x y z
N MET A 1 4.39 16.74 -1.80
CA MET A 1 5.32 16.40 -2.91
C MET A 1 5.93 17.65 -3.53
N ARG A 2 5.18 18.51 -4.24
CA ARG A 2 5.69 19.77 -4.82
C ARG A 2 6.29 20.72 -3.77
N GLU A 3 5.58 20.95 -2.69
CA GLU A 3 6.02 21.84 -1.59
C GLU A 3 7.19 21.28 -0.78
N LEU A 4 7.41 19.96 -0.84
CA LEU A 4 8.54 19.28 -0.18
C LEU A 4 9.81 19.26 -1.06
N GLY A 5 9.75 19.82 -2.28
CA GLY A 5 10.89 19.82 -3.21
C GLY A 5 11.30 18.43 -3.71
N VAL A 6 10.42 17.43 -3.58
CA VAL A 6 10.65 16.05 -4.04
C VAL A 6 10.60 16.05 -5.57
N LYS A 7 11.71 15.67 -6.22
CA LYS A 7 11.84 15.69 -7.68
C LYS A 7 11.59 14.32 -8.29
N ARG A 8 12.05 13.26 -7.62
CA ARG A 8 11.95 11.89 -8.13
C ARG A 8 11.22 10.95 -7.17
N VAL A 9 10.15 10.32 -7.65
CA VAL A 9 9.24 9.49 -6.84
C VAL A 9 9.16 8.08 -7.40
N LEU A 10 9.21 7.09 -6.52
CA LEU A 10 8.88 5.71 -6.84
C LEU A 10 7.58 5.32 -6.12
N PHE A 11 6.60 4.84 -6.88
CA PHE A 11 5.34 4.33 -6.35
C PHE A 11 5.29 2.81 -6.54
N LEU A 12 5.24 2.08 -5.42
CA LEU A 12 5.22 0.62 -5.40
C LEU A 12 3.84 0.09 -5.08
N VAL A 13 3.39 -0.87 -5.90
CA VAL A 13 2.12 -1.58 -5.72
C VAL A 13 2.32 -3.09 -5.82
N HIS A 14 1.32 -3.84 -5.37
CA HIS A 14 1.34 -5.30 -5.45
C HIS A 14 0.94 -5.87 -6.83
N ARG A 15 0.17 -5.15 -7.66
CA ARG A 15 -0.36 -5.64 -8.96
C ARG A 15 -0.12 -4.65 -10.09
N GLY A 16 0.22 -5.17 -11.29
CA GLY A 16 0.48 -4.33 -12.47
C GLY A 16 -0.74 -3.52 -12.95
N GLN A 17 -1.95 -4.00 -12.70
CA GLN A 17 -3.17 -3.22 -12.97
C GLN A 17 -3.22 -1.96 -12.11
N LEU A 18 -2.91 -2.06 -10.80
CA LEU A 18 -2.84 -0.90 -9.93
C LEU A 18 -1.76 0.07 -10.40
N ALA A 19 -0.58 -0.42 -10.80
CA ALA A 19 0.50 0.45 -11.26
C ALA A 19 0.04 1.34 -12.44
N ARG A 20 -0.70 0.74 -13.39
CA ARG A 20 -1.29 1.47 -14.53
C ARG A 20 -2.41 2.43 -14.10
N GLN A 21 -3.27 2.04 -13.18
CA GLN A 21 -4.37 2.88 -12.69
C GLN A 21 -3.84 4.08 -11.88
N THR A 22 -2.85 3.85 -11.02
CA THR A 22 -2.17 4.90 -10.24
C THR A 22 -1.44 5.87 -11.19
N LYS A 23 -0.67 5.37 -12.17
CA LYS A 23 -0.04 6.21 -13.19
C LYS A 23 -1.06 7.11 -13.89
N LYS A 24 -2.17 6.54 -14.39
CA LYS A 24 -3.25 7.32 -15.03
C LYS A 24 -3.86 8.38 -14.10
N SER A 25 -3.97 8.08 -12.81
CA SER A 25 -4.51 9.02 -11.84
C SER A 25 -3.54 10.19 -11.61
N TYR A 26 -2.24 9.89 -11.51
CA TYR A 26 -1.20 10.91 -11.42
C TYR A 26 -1.14 11.76 -12.69
N GLU A 27 -1.26 11.17 -13.89
CA GLU A 27 -1.29 11.91 -15.16
C GLU A 27 -2.41 12.96 -15.20
N ARG A 28 -3.57 12.68 -14.58
CA ARG A 28 -4.67 13.66 -14.50
C ARG A 28 -4.38 14.81 -13.55
N VAL A 29 -3.61 14.57 -12.48
CA VAL A 29 -3.33 15.57 -11.45
C VAL A 29 -2.12 16.44 -11.83
N PHE A 30 -1.10 15.83 -12.42
CA PHE A 30 0.16 16.52 -12.76
C PHE A 30 0.24 16.92 -14.24
N GLU A 31 -0.68 16.45 -15.08
CA GLU A 31 -0.72 16.71 -16.52
C GLU A 31 0.66 16.52 -17.18
N LYS A 32 1.19 17.55 -17.85
CA LYS A 32 2.49 17.52 -18.54
C LYS A 32 3.65 18.06 -17.69
N SER A 33 3.43 18.34 -16.41
CA SER A 33 4.45 18.97 -15.57
C SER A 33 5.57 18.02 -15.11
N VAL A 34 5.34 16.72 -15.18
CA VAL A 34 6.30 15.68 -14.77
C VAL A 34 6.22 14.49 -15.73
N SER A 35 7.35 13.85 -15.97
CA SER A 35 7.42 12.61 -16.73
C SER A 35 7.05 11.40 -15.87
N MET A 36 6.39 10.40 -16.46
CA MET A 36 5.90 9.21 -15.75
C MET A 36 6.27 7.93 -16.47
N GLY A 37 6.92 7.00 -15.77
CA GLY A 37 7.36 5.70 -16.29
C GLY A 37 6.70 4.53 -15.57
N LEU A 38 6.61 3.40 -16.26
CA LEU A 38 6.11 2.12 -15.76
C LEU A 38 7.20 1.04 -15.78
N VAL A 39 7.37 0.35 -14.65
CA VAL A 39 8.30 -0.79 -14.50
C VAL A 39 7.53 -1.99 -13.96
N CYS A 40 6.78 -2.65 -14.85
CA CYS A 40 6.07 -3.91 -14.58
C CYS A 40 5.63 -4.55 -15.91
N GLY A 41 5.36 -5.86 -15.93
CA GLY A 41 4.70 -6.50 -17.08
C GLY A 41 5.38 -6.28 -18.44
N GLY A 42 6.72 -6.26 -18.47
CA GLY A 42 7.52 -6.04 -19.68
C GLY A 42 7.93 -4.59 -19.92
N TYR A 43 7.27 -3.61 -19.29
CA TYR A 43 7.65 -2.20 -19.36
C TYR A 43 8.92 -1.94 -18.55
N ARG A 44 9.85 -1.15 -19.11
CA ARG A 44 11.19 -0.86 -18.56
C ARG A 44 11.50 0.64 -18.64
N GLU A 45 10.56 1.49 -18.23
CA GLU A 45 10.67 2.95 -18.32
C GLU A 45 11.31 3.55 -17.06
N TYR A 46 12.63 3.39 -16.93
CA TYR A 46 13.35 3.75 -15.68
C TYR A 46 13.61 5.26 -15.51
N ASN A 47 13.69 6.00 -16.62
CA ASN A 47 14.05 7.41 -16.63
C ASN A 47 12.81 8.31 -16.72
N ALA A 48 12.16 8.46 -15.58
CA ALA A 48 11.06 9.39 -15.37
C ALA A 48 11.15 10.05 -13.99
N ASP A 49 10.47 11.17 -13.83
CA ASP A 49 10.32 11.88 -12.55
C ASP A 49 9.49 11.02 -11.57
N TYR A 50 8.43 10.37 -12.07
CA TYR A 50 7.57 9.47 -11.30
C TYR A 50 7.58 8.08 -11.91
N VAL A 51 8.07 7.09 -11.17
CA VAL A 51 8.11 5.69 -11.62
C VAL A 51 7.06 4.89 -10.87
N PHE A 52 6.21 4.18 -11.60
CA PHE A 52 5.22 3.25 -11.05
C PHE A 52 5.72 1.82 -11.29
N ALA A 53 5.89 1.05 -10.23
CA ALA A 53 6.42 -0.30 -10.33
C ALA A 53 5.66 -1.28 -9.46
N THR A 54 5.71 -2.55 -9.83
CA THR A 54 5.26 -3.61 -8.92
C THR A 54 6.42 -4.09 -8.07
N VAL A 55 6.15 -4.41 -6.81
CA VAL A 55 7.15 -4.99 -5.89
C VAL A 55 7.73 -6.28 -6.47
N GLN A 56 6.91 -7.13 -7.07
CA GLN A 56 7.35 -8.37 -7.70
C GLN A 56 8.39 -8.14 -8.81
N THR A 57 8.18 -7.14 -9.67
CA THR A 57 9.14 -6.80 -10.74
C THR A 57 10.39 -6.15 -10.16
N LEU A 58 10.22 -5.14 -9.30
CA LEU A 58 11.37 -4.36 -8.81
C LEU A 58 12.28 -5.15 -7.87
N ASN A 59 11.77 -6.18 -7.18
CA ASN A 59 12.57 -7.05 -6.32
C ASN A 59 13.63 -7.89 -7.07
N ARG A 60 13.54 -8.00 -8.40
CA ARG A 60 14.51 -8.73 -9.23
C ARG A 60 15.74 -7.86 -9.49
N ASP A 61 16.92 -8.43 -9.40
CA ASP A 61 18.19 -7.69 -9.54
C ASP A 61 18.31 -6.99 -10.89
N GLU A 62 17.79 -7.60 -11.97
CA GLU A 62 17.76 -6.99 -13.31
C GLU A 62 17.06 -5.62 -13.36
N HIS A 63 16.12 -5.37 -12.44
CA HIS A 63 15.35 -4.13 -12.32
C HIS A 63 15.84 -3.26 -11.16
N LEU A 64 16.11 -3.87 -9.99
CA LEU A 64 16.55 -3.16 -8.79
C LEU A 64 17.87 -2.43 -9.02
N LEU A 65 18.84 -3.12 -9.62
CA LEU A 65 20.20 -2.62 -9.83
C LEU A 65 20.30 -1.60 -10.98
N GLN A 66 19.21 -1.34 -11.71
CA GLN A 66 19.15 -0.21 -12.66
C GLN A 66 19.13 1.14 -11.94
N TYR A 67 18.79 1.14 -10.65
CA TYR A 67 18.72 2.33 -9.83
C TYR A 67 19.85 2.37 -8.80
N ASN A 68 20.49 3.52 -8.67
CA ASN A 68 21.33 3.80 -7.52
C ASN A 68 20.48 3.88 -6.24
N LYS A 69 21.12 3.67 -5.08
CA LYS A 69 20.44 3.73 -3.77
C LYS A 69 19.69 5.05 -3.53
N ASN A 70 20.23 6.15 -4.05
CA ASN A 70 19.67 7.52 -3.89
C ASN A 70 18.85 7.98 -5.12
N ALA A 71 18.37 7.05 -5.94
CA ALA A 71 17.67 7.39 -7.18
C ALA A 71 16.32 8.11 -6.97
N PHE A 72 15.70 7.94 -5.81
CA PHE A 72 14.39 8.50 -5.49
C PHE A 72 14.45 9.37 -4.23
N ASP A 73 13.85 10.55 -4.30
CA ASP A 73 13.69 11.42 -3.14
C ASP A 73 12.59 10.90 -2.21
N CYS A 74 11.54 10.30 -2.78
CA CYS A 74 10.45 9.69 -2.03
C CYS A 74 10.05 8.34 -2.62
N ILE A 75 9.78 7.38 -1.74
CA ILE A 75 9.23 6.07 -2.12
C ILE A 75 7.90 5.86 -1.39
N ILE A 76 6.85 5.60 -2.18
CA ILE A 76 5.50 5.33 -1.71
C ILE A 76 5.24 3.83 -1.79
N LEU A 77 4.77 3.26 -0.69
CA LEU A 77 4.39 1.85 -0.56
C LEU A 77 2.87 1.76 -0.40
N ASP A 78 2.19 1.30 -1.44
CA ASP A 78 0.77 0.94 -1.37
C ASP A 78 0.59 -0.42 -0.69
N GLU A 79 -0.50 -0.58 0.06
CA GLU A 79 -0.73 -1.71 0.97
C GLU A 79 0.48 -1.99 1.88
N ALA A 80 0.91 -0.94 2.57
CA ALA A 80 2.09 -0.94 3.43
C ALA A 80 2.05 -2.02 4.53
N HIS A 81 0.90 -2.61 4.86
CA HIS A 81 0.86 -3.78 5.74
C HIS A 81 1.63 -5.02 5.21
N HIS A 82 2.12 -5.00 3.97
CA HIS A 82 2.94 -6.06 3.37
C HIS A 82 4.47 -5.83 3.47
N VAL A 83 4.92 -4.71 4.00
CA VAL A 83 6.36 -4.32 4.00
C VAL A 83 7.29 -5.29 4.74
N THR A 84 6.72 -6.18 5.55
CA THR A 84 7.44 -7.17 6.34
C THR A 84 7.85 -8.39 5.53
N ALA A 85 7.32 -8.55 4.31
CA ALA A 85 7.75 -9.59 3.39
C ALA A 85 9.16 -9.33 2.85
N ASP A 86 9.93 -10.40 2.61
CA ASP A 86 11.31 -10.32 2.14
C ASP A 86 11.47 -9.51 0.85
N THR A 87 10.45 -9.56 -0.03
CA THR A 87 10.43 -8.81 -1.29
C THR A 87 10.42 -7.30 -1.08
N TYR A 88 9.70 -6.80 -0.06
CA TYR A 88 9.72 -5.39 0.31
C TYR A 88 11.01 -5.06 1.04
N GLN A 89 11.44 -5.90 1.98
CA GLN A 89 12.67 -5.70 2.75
C GLN A 89 13.90 -5.58 1.85
N LYS A 90 14.00 -6.39 0.80
CA LYS A 90 15.11 -6.28 -0.17
C LYS A 90 15.12 -4.92 -0.88
N ILE A 91 13.96 -4.42 -1.30
CA ILE A 91 13.83 -3.11 -1.94
C ILE A 91 14.18 -1.99 -0.93
N MET A 92 13.64 -2.06 0.29
CA MET A 92 13.89 -1.07 1.34
C MET A 92 15.36 -1.03 1.77
N LYS A 93 16.06 -2.16 1.77
CA LYS A 93 17.52 -2.24 2.04
C LYS A 93 18.38 -1.65 0.92
N HIS A 94 17.86 -1.59 -0.30
CA HIS A 94 18.60 -1.05 -1.45
C HIS A 94 18.51 0.48 -1.51
N PHE A 95 17.34 1.05 -1.26
CA PHE A 95 17.09 2.48 -1.42
C PHE A 95 17.27 3.28 -0.12
N GLU A 96 17.79 4.49 -0.26
CA GLU A 96 17.97 5.47 0.83
C GLU A 96 17.26 6.80 0.46
N PRO A 97 15.91 6.82 0.35
CA PRO A 97 15.17 8.03 0.04
C PRO A 97 15.11 8.98 1.24
N LYS A 98 14.79 10.25 0.96
CA LYS A 98 14.56 11.25 2.02
C LYS A 98 13.23 11.02 2.75
N LEU A 99 12.27 10.39 2.06
CA LEU A 99 10.93 10.14 2.60
C LEU A 99 10.41 8.75 2.18
N TRP A 100 10.06 7.93 3.17
CA TRP A 100 9.21 6.76 2.99
C TRP A 100 7.77 7.14 3.33
N LEU A 101 6.83 6.79 2.45
CA LEU A 101 5.40 6.97 2.70
C LEU A 101 4.67 5.63 2.54
N GLY A 102 4.10 5.12 3.62
CA GLY A 102 3.24 3.94 3.61
C GLY A 102 1.77 4.34 3.56
N MET A 103 0.99 3.69 2.71
CA MET A 103 -0.48 3.80 2.70
C MET A 103 -1.08 2.43 2.90
N THR A 104 -2.06 2.32 3.81
CA THR A 104 -2.79 1.07 4.01
C THR A 104 -4.16 1.32 4.64
N ALA A 105 -5.14 0.51 4.24
CA ALA A 105 -6.47 0.50 4.86
C ALA A 105 -6.55 -0.44 6.08
N THR A 106 -5.59 -1.37 6.20
CA THR A 106 -5.56 -2.40 7.26
C THR A 106 -4.18 -2.40 7.91
N PRO A 107 -3.86 -1.39 8.72
CA PRO A 107 -2.56 -1.32 9.36
C PRO A 107 -2.39 -2.45 10.40
N ASP A 108 -3.49 -2.93 10.98
CA ASP A 108 -3.50 -4.00 11.97
C ASP A 108 -3.67 -5.39 11.30
N LYS A 109 -2.71 -6.28 11.50
CA LYS A 109 -2.76 -7.71 11.17
C LYS A 109 -2.70 -8.58 12.42
N ARG A 110 -3.24 -9.80 12.28
CA ARG A 110 -3.24 -10.82 13.35
C ARG A 110 -1.83 -11.20 13.86
N ASP A 111 -0.79 -11.00 13.04
CA ASP A 111 0.60 -11.36 13.35
C ASP A 111 1.45 -10.18 13.85
N ASP A 112 0.86 -8.99 14.07
CA ASP A 112 1.59 -7.77 14.48
C ASP A 112 2.19 -7.84 15.88
N ASN A 113 1.82 -8.87 16.65
CA ASN A 113 2.41 -9.19 17.95
C ASN A 113 3.84 -9.80 17.82
N ILE A 114 4.30 -10.07 16.59
CA ILE A 114 5.66 -10.57 16.33
C ILE A 114 6.59 -9.37 16.06
N ALA A 115 7.59 -9.17 16.93
CA ALA A 115 8.59 -8.13 16.78
C ALA A 115 9.27 -8.18 15.40
N GLY A 116 9.42 -7.02 14.74
CA GLY A 116 9.97 -6.92 13.39
C GLY A 116 8.99 -7.26 12.25
N LYS A 117 7.74 -7.64 12.57
CA LYS A 117 6.65 -7.81 11.60
C LYS A 117 5.53 -6.78 11.74
N ASN A 118 5.80 -5.71 12.48
CA ASN A 118 4.85 -4.64 12.68
C ASN A 118 5.12 -3.49 11.70
N VAL A 119 4.11 -3.09 10.92
CA VAL A 119 4.23 -1.97 9.98
C VAL A 119 4.54 -0.66 10.70
N TYR A 120 3.99 -0.43 11.89
CA TYR A 120 4.24 0.77 12.68
C TYR A 120 5.72 0.89 13.06
N GLU A 121 6.38 -0.20 13.45
CA GLU A 121 7.83 -0.20 13.75
C GLU A 121 8.67 0.29 12.57
N LEU A 122 8.35 -0.19 11.36
CA LEU A 122 9.07 0.15 10.13
C LEU A 122 8.89 1.61 9.70
N PHE A 123 7.84 2.27 10.16
CA PHE A 123 7.59 3.70 9.96
C PHE A 123 7.82 4.52 11.24
N ASN A 124 8.61 4.00 12.20
CA ASN A 124 8.97 4.67 13.46
C ASN A 124 7.74 5.18 14.26
N TYR A 125 6.64 4.43 14.17
CA TYR A 125 5.35 4.75 14.79
C TYR A 125 4.81 6.15 14.39
N GLN A 126 5.27 6.68 13.25
CA GLN A 126 4.82 7.97 12.72
C GLN A 126 3.61 7.76 11.81
N ILE A 127 2.44 8.15 12.29
CA ILE A 127 1.21 8.17 11.50
C ILE A 127 1.00 9.58 10.99
N ALA A 128 1.13 9.77 9.68
CA ALA A 128 0.93 11.08 9.05
C ALA A 128 -0.55 11.51 9.09
N TYR A 129 -1.47 10.57 8.87
CA TYR A 129 -2.90 10.81 8.88
C TYR A 129 -3.67 9.49 8.98
N GLU A 130 -4.82 9.50 9.66
CA GLU A 130 -5.72 8.36 9.75
C GLU A 130 -7.16 8.84 9.48
N ILE A 131 -7.87 8.16 8.57
CA ILE A 131 -9.31 8.37 8.33
C ILE A 131 -10.06 7.11 8.75
N ARG A 132 -10.98 7.25 9.72
CA ARG A 132 -11.88 6.16 10.12
C ARG A 132 -13.11 6.11 9.20
N LEU A 133 -13.76 4.95 9.11
CA LEU A 133 -14.93 4.72 8.25
C LEU A 133 -16.01 5.81 8.39
N ARG A 134 -16.36 6.16 9.64
CA ARG A 134 -17.36 7.20 9.92
C ARG A 134 -16.96 8.55 9.30
N GLN A 135 -15.72 8.98 9.49
CA GLN A 135 -15.21 10.22 8.91
C GLN A 135 -15.23 10.16 7.38
N ALA A 136 -14.80 9.05 6.78
CA ALA A 136 -14.82 8.87 5.33
C ALA A 136 -16.25 8.93 4.73
N MET A 137 -17.26 8.49 5.48
CA MET A 137 -18.66 8.63 5.11
C MET A 137 -19.15 10.08 5.23
N GLU A 138 -18.83 10.75 6.35
CA GLU A 138 -19.18 12.16 6.59
C GLU A 138 -18.57 13.08 5.51
N ASP A 139 -17.33 12.82 5.10
CA ASP A 139 -16.60 13.56 4.06
C ASP A 139 -17.00 13.18 2.62
N LYS A 140 -17.97 12.26 2.45
CA LYS A 140 -18.44 11.75 1.15
C LYS A 140 -17.31 11.18 0.27
N LEU A 141 -16.30 10.57 0.91
CA LEU A 141 -15.19 9.90 0.23
C LEU A 141 -15.56 8.47 -0.21
N LEU A 142 -16.65 7.93 0.32
CA LEU A 142 -17.13 6.57 0.05
C LEU A 142 -18.49 6.58 -0.63
N CYS A 143 -18.78 5.52 -1.39
CA CYS A 143 -20.15 5.27 -1.84
C CYS A 143 -21.03 4.84 -0.66
N PRO A 144 -22.32 5.23 -0.65
CA PRO A 144 -23.25 4.77 0.37
C PRO A 144 -23.45 3.25 0.24
N PHE A 145 -23.53 2.56 1.38
CA PHE A 145 -23.78 1.12 1.44
C PHE A 145 -24.79 0.79 2.54
N HIS A 146 -25.45 -0.37 2.40
CA HIS A 146 -26.33 -0.92 3.43
C HIS A 146 -25.73 -2.23 3.91
N TYR A 147 -25.52 -2.34 5.22
CA TYR A 147 -25.03 -3.57 5.85
C TYR A 147 -26.20 -4.33 6.47
N PHE A 148 -26.36 -5.59 6.09
CA PHE A 148 -27.33 -6.51 6.68
C PHE A 148 -26.57 -7.64 7.36
N GLY A 149 -26.51 -7.61 8.70
CA GLY A 149 -26.03 -8.73 9.48
C GLY A 149 -27.09 -9.83 9.48
N ILE A 150 -26.82 -10.93 8.80
CA ILE A 150 -27.69 -12.11 8.80
C ILE A 150 -27.06 -13.13 9.74
N THR A 151 -27.83 -13.58 10.74
CA THR A 151 -27.41 -14.67 11.61
C THR A 151 -27.34 -15.96 10.79
N ASP A 152 -26.25 -16.71 10.91
CA ASP A 152 -26.19 -18.04 10.31
C ASP A 152 -27.36 -18.89 10.83
N LEU A 153 -28.06 -19.54 9.90
CA LEU A 153 -29.10 -20.50 10.25
C LEU A 153 -28.42 -21.69 10.92
N SER A 154 -28.66 -21.87 12.22
CA SER A 154 -28.48 -23.18 12.85
C SER A 154 -29.41 -24.14 12.11
N ILE A 155 -28.88 -24.89 11.16
CA ILE A 155 -29.57 -26.07 10.65
C ILE A 155 -29.77 -26.91 11.91
N ILE A 156 -31.01 -27.02 12.37
CA ILE A 156 -31.42 -27.94 13.41
C ILE A 156 -31.15 -29.33 12.81
N GLY A 157 -29.93 -29.81 12.96
CA GLY A 157 -29.71 -31.24 13.09
C GLY A 157 -30.36 -31.60 14.41
N ASP A 158 -31.26 -32.59 14.37
CA ASP A 158 -31.69 -33.30 15.56
C ASP A 158 -30.44 -33.74 16.35
N ASP A 159 -30.05 -32.96 17.36
CA ASP A 159 -29.82 -33.38 18.74
C ASP A 159 -28.97 -32.37 19.52
N LYS A 160 -29.65 -31.74 20.50
CA LYS A 160 -29.20 -31.06 21.73
C LYS A 160 -27.69 -30.83 21.96
N ALA A 161 -27.28 -29.57 21.89
CA ALA A 161 -26.41 -28.95 22.90
C ALA A 161 -26.58 -27.41 22.84
N GLU A 162 -27.18 -26.83 23.88
CA GLU A 162 -27.28 -25.37 24.05
C GLU A 162 -25.89 -24.78 24.30
N HIS A 163 -25.46 -23.83 23.46
CA HIS A 163 -24.38 -22.91 23.80
C HIS A 163 -24.95 -21.48 23.79
N ASP A 164 -25.01 -20.90 24.99
CA ASP A 164 -25.47 -19.55 25.25
C ASP A 164 -24.41 -18.53 24.80
N PHE A 165 -24.81 -17.58 23.95
CA PHE A 165 -23.96 -16.52 23.37
C PHE A 165 -24.27 -15.16 23.99
N SER A 166 -24.65 -15.11 25.27
CA SER A 166 -25.00 -13.86 25.97
C SER A 166 -23.82 -12.94 26.30
N ILE A 167 -22.68 -13.02 25.60
CA ILE A 167 -21.55 -12.10 25.79
C ILE A 167 -21.03 -11.65 24.42
N LEU A 168 -21.63 -10.59 23.89
CA LEU A 168 -21.05 -9.65 22.95
C LEU A 168 -21.60 -8.25 23.23
#